data_AF-A0A2S9YD94-F1
#
_entry.id   AF-A0A2S9YD94-F1
#
_cell.length_a   1.000
_cell.length_b   1.000
_cell.length_c   1.000
_cell.angle_alpha   90.00
_cell.angle_beta   90.00
_cell.angle_gamma   90.00
#
_symmetry.space_group_name_H-M   'P 1'
#
loop_
_entity.id
_entity.type
_entity.pdbx_description
1 polymer ?
#
loop_
_entity_poly.entity_id
_entity_poly.type
_entity_poly.pdbx_seq_one_letter_code
_entity_poly.pdbx_strand_id
1 'polypeptide(L)'
;MAATTNAEPKPGKLSERPGWTELRAAADELHAAELLLGDPLAPARTAVPHLREFWRAMVAAARAAQLGAVQAGAAEAEAPRAWLDAEIPGVDAKARARLGEHWRALAAADSEPPADGALIAHAQAARELLQRIEPIIGGSPLRTRTRRTAWTALALVILFGPLLGYVALHTEVEGEGPWRVAYHSDRKLESRPIVQREPHIDHDWNKDAPLEAVPPDKFSVRFDTCLRIDEAGPVAFQVNANDGARVFIDGESVIDAWERDEKTRKRGSGAAEVPLEPGVHHVRVEYFESLGVASIKFSASLDGAVPKPLPHDRLTYPGDDLDEDDPCAAVR
;
A
#
# COMPACT_ATOMS: atom_id res chain seq x y z
N MET A 1 36.67 42.21 -39.39
CA MET A 1 35.33 41.65 -39.17
C MET A 1 35.18 41.34 -37.68
N ALA A 2 34.63 42.27 -36.92
CA ALA A 2 34.31 42.06 -35.51
C ALA A 2 32.82 41.71 -35.44
N ALA A 3 32.51 40.48 -35.07
CA ALA A 3 31.14 40.02 -34.90
C ALA A 3 30.58 40.60 -33.59
N THR A 4 29.71 41.59 -33.69
CA THR A 4 28.92 42.11 -32.58
C THR A 4 27.88 41.05 -32.21
N THR A 5 28.17 40.26 -31.17
CA THR A 5 27.18 39.39 -30.54
C THR A 5 26.21 40.26 -29.74
N ASN A 6 25.02 40.53 -30.30
CA ASN A 6 23.88 41.03 -29.55
C ASN A 6 23.44 39.94 -28.56
N ALA A 7 23.98 40.00 -27.34
CA ALA A 7 23.46 39.21 -26.24
C ALA A 7 22.10 39.79 -25.83
N GLU A 8 21.03 39.00 -25.99
CA GLU A 8 19.73 39.32 -25.42
C GLU A 8 19.86 39.56 -23.90
N PRO A 9 19.22 40.61 -23.35
CA PRO A 9 19.27 40.86 -21.92
C PRO A 9 18.63 39.70 -21.16
N LYS A 10 19.31 39.20 -20.12
CA LYS A 10 18.76 38.20 -19.20
C LYS A 10 17.39 38.69 -18.69
N PRO A 11 16.34 37.86 -18.72
CA PRO A 11 15.03 38.27 -18.22
C PRO A 11 15.15 38.63 -16.72
N GLY A 12 14.65 39.81 -16.35
CA GLY A 12 14.61 40.29 -14.95
C GLY A 12 13.82 39.34 -14.04
N LYS A 13 13.94 39.50 -12.72
CA LYS A 13 13.28 38.61 -11.76
C LYS A 13 11.76 38.68 -11.95
N LEU A 14 11.08 37.53 -11.82
CA LEU A 14 9.62 37.45 -11.94
C LEU A 14 8.90 38.40 -10.97
N SER A 15 9.43 38.54 -9.75
CA SER A 15 8.90 39.45 -8.72
C SER A 15 8.95 40.94 -9.10
N GLU A 16 9.75 41.30 -10.10
CA GLU A 16 9.90 42.69 -10.57
C GLU A 16 8.98 42.98 -11.76
N ARG A 17 8.24 41.98 -12.26
CA ARG A 17 7.31 42.16 -13.38
C ARG A 17 6.01 42.82 -12.92
N PRO A 18 5.52 43.83 -13.65
CA PRO A 18 4.23 44.46 -13.34
C PRO A 18 3.09 43.43 -13.32
N GLY A 19 2.29 43.44 -12.26
CA GLY A 19 1.12 42.55 -12.10
C GLY A 19 1.42 41.15 -11.59
N TRP A 20 2.69 40.77 -11.40
CA TRP A 20 3.04 39.42 -10.95
C TRP A 20 2.61 39.14 -9.49
N THR A 21 2.76 40.12 -8.61
CA THR A 21 2.40 39.99 -7.19
C THR A 21 0.89 39.80 -7.03
N GLU A 22 0.11 40.59 -7.78
CA GLU A 22 -1.34 40.54 -7.80
C GLU A 22 -1.85 39.25 -8.45
N LEU A 23 -1.20 38.79 -9.54
CA LEU A 23 -1.54 37.53 -10.17
C LEU A 23 -1.32 36.33 -9.22
N ARG A 24 -0.25 36.38 -8.41
CA ARG A 24 -0.01 35.37 -7.38
C ARG A 24 -1.08 35.40 -6.29
N ALA A 25 -1.45 36.60 -5.82
CA ALA A 25 -2.55 36.74 -4.87
C ALA A 25 -3.86 36.15 -5.43
N ALA A 26 -4.16 36.40 -6.71
CA ALA A 26 -5.30 35.78 -7.37
C ALA A 26 -5.21 34.25 -7.36
N ALA A 27 -4.06 33.67 -7.73
CA ALA A 27 -3.87 32.22 -7.72
C ALA A 27 -4.07 31.60 -6.32
N ASP A 28 -3.57 32.26 -5.27
CA ASP A 28 -3.71 31.81 -3.88
C ASP A 28 -5.18 31.84 -3.43
N GLU A 29 -5.93 32.91 -3.76
CA GLU A 29 -7.37 33.03 -3.45
C GLU A 29 -8.22 31.99 -4.21
N LEU A 30 -7.93 31.75 -5.48
CA LEU A 30 -8.62 30.72 -6.25
C LEU A 30 -8.36 29.33 -5.68
N HIS A 31 -7.13 29.05 -5.22
CA HIS A 31 -6.82 27.78 -4.59
C HIS A 31 -7.58 27.58 -3.28
N ALA A 32 -7.68 28.62 -2.44
CA ALA A 32 -8.49 28.57 -1.22
C ALA A 32 -9.97 28.31 -1.53
N ALA A 33 -10.53 28.96 -2.54
CA ALA A 33 -11.91 28.71 -2.99
C ALA A 33 -12.12 27.25 -3.45
N GLU A 34 -11.20 26.69 -4.23
CA GLU A 34 -11.30 25.30 -4.71
C GLU A 34 -11.22 24.28 -3.57
N LEU A 35 -10.37 24.51 -2.55
CA LEU A 35 -10.31 23.64 -1.38
C LEU A 35 -11.64 23.63 -0.63
N LEU A 36 -12.26 24.80 -0.45
CA LEU A 36 -13.56 24.93 0.22
C LEU A 36 -14.70 24.28 -0.58
N LEU A 37 -14.65 24.36 -1.92
CA LEU A 37 -15.65 23.71 -2.79
C LEU A 37 -15.47 22.18 -2.88
N GLY A 38 -14.27 21.67 -2.60
CA GLY A 38 -13.97 20.24 -2.59
C GLY A 38 -14.15 19.56 -1.22
N ASP A 39 -14.34 20.34 -0.15
CA ASP A 39 -14.52 19.82 1.21
C ASP A 39 -16.00 19.46 1.45
N PRO A 40 -16.35 18.19 1.71
CA PRO A 40 -17.74 17.78 1.95
C PRO A 40 -18.35 18.35 3.23
N LEU A 41 -17.53 18.92 4.13
CA LEU A 41 -17.97 19.51 5.39
C LEU A 41 -18.10 21.04 5.33
N ALA A 42 -17.56 21.68 4.30
CA ALA A 42 -17.60 23.12 4.14
C ALA A 42 -18.80 23.55 3.27
N PRO A 43 -19.68 24.46 3.74
CA PRO A 43 -20.74 24.99 2.89
C PRO A 43 -20.15 25.77 1.70
N ALA A 44 -20.53 25.48 0.46
CA ALA A 44 -19.93 26.09 -0.74
C ALA A 44 -19.91 27.63 -0.74
N ARG A 45 -20.87 28.28 -0.06
CA ARG A 45 -20.91 29.73 0.15
C ARG A 45 -19.65 30.31 0.81
N THR A 46 -18.87 29.52 1.56
CA THR A 46 -17.61 29.97 2.17
C THR A 46 -16.53 30.28 1.13
N ALA A 47 -16.66 29.76 -0.09
CA ALA A 47 -15.77 30.07 -1.20
C ALA A 47 -16.05 31.46 -1.84
N VAL A 48 -17.22 32.05 -1.60
CA VAL A 48 -17.64 33.33 -2.24
C VAL A 48 -16.69 34.50 -1.94
N PRO A 49 -16.24 34.73 -0.69
CA PRO A 49 -15.27 35.80 -0.40
C PRO A 49 -13.95 35.60 -1.17
N HIS A 50 -13.43 34.37 -1.22
CA HIS A 50 -12.19 34.04 -1.94
C HIS A 50 -12.33 34.23 -3.45
N LEU A 51 -13.45 33.82 -4.04
CA LEU A 51 -13.72 34.07 -5.46
C LEU A 51 -13.83 35.57 -5.78
N ARG A 52 -14.38 36.39 -4.87
CA ARG A 52 -14.42 37.85 -5.05
C ARG A 52 -13.03 38.46 -4.99
N GLU A 53 -12.21 38.01 -4.04
CA GLU A 53 -10.83 38.50 -3.89
C GLU A 53 -9.95 38.06 -5.07
N PHE A 54 -10.15 36.85 -5.60
CA PHE A 54 -9.57 36.42 -6.87
C PHE A 54 -9.83 37.43 -7.99
N TRP A 55 -11.08 37.86 -8.19
CA TRP A 55 -11.40 38.82 -9.25
C TRP A 55 -10.79 40.20 -9.04
N ARG A 56 -10.74 40.69 -7.79
CA ARG A 56 -10.05 41.94 -7.47
C ARG A 56 -8.56 41.86 -7.79
N ALA A 57 -7.91 40.79 -7.37
CA ALA A 57 -6.50 40.54 -7.62
C ALA A 57 -6.21 40.36 -9.12
N MET A 58 -7.07 39.68 -9.88
CA MET A 58 -6.95 39.54 -11.34
C MET A 58 -7.03 40.88 -12.06
N VAL A 59 -7.97 41.75 -11.69
CA VAL A 59 -8.09 43.09 -12.29
C VAL A 59 -6.90 43.97 -11.90
N ALA A 60 -6.41 43.87 -10.67
CA ALA A 60 -5.21 44.58 -10.23
C ALA A 60 -3.97 44.12 -11.02
N ALA A 61 -3.81 42.82 -11.22
CA ALA A 61 -2.76 42.23 -12.05
C ALA A 61 -2.85 42.74 -13.50
N ALA A 62 -4.04 42.72 -14.08
CA ALA A 62 -4.29 43.20 -15.44
C ALA A 62 -3.97 44.69 -15.60
N ARG A 63 -4.37 45.55 -14.65
CA ARG A 63 -4.03 46.98 -14.65
C ARG A 63 -2.53 47.21 -14.58
N ALA A 64 -1.84 46.54 -13.66
CA ALA A 64 -0.40 46.67 -13.50
C ALA A 64 0.36 46.17 -14.74
N ALA A 65 -0.11 45.09 -15.37
CA ALA A 65 0.44 44.54 -16.60
C ALA A 65 -0.07 45.22 -17.90
N GLN A 66 -0.96 46.21 -17.79
CA GLN A 66 -1.62 46.89 -18.92
C GLN A 66 -2.33 45.92 -19.89
N LEU A 67 -2.92 44.84 -19.35
CA LEU A 67 -3.65 43.84 -20.11
C LEU A 67 -5.12 44.19 -20.24
N GLY A 68 -5.49 44.74 -21.39
CA GLY A 68 -6.84 45.21 -21.69
C GLY A 68 -7.09 46.64 -21.19
N ALA A 69 -8.08 47.30 -21.80
CA ALA A 69 -8.42 48.69 -21.47
C ALA A 69 -9.31 48.74 -20.21
N VAL A 70 -8.71 48.73 -19.03
CA VAL A 70 -9.46 48.99 -17.79
C VAL A 70 -9.58 50.51 -17.61
N GLN A 71 -10.79 51.07 -17.82
CA GLN A 71 -11.04 52.50 -17.67
C GLN A 71 -10.69 52.97 -16.25
N ALA A 72 -9.91 54.05 -16.14
CA ALA A 72 -9.61 54.70 -14.86
C ALA A 72 -10.92 55.29 -14.29
N GLY A 73 -11.33 54.86 -13.10
CA GLY A 73 -12.49 55.41 -12.39
C GLY A 73 -13.74 54.51 -12.32
N ALA A 74 -13.73 53.30 -12.89
CA ALA A 74 -14.79 52.33 -12.63
C ALA A 74 -14.82 51.94 -11.15
N ALA A 75 -16.01 51.91 -10.54
CA ALA A 75 -16.18 51.46 -9.15
C ALA A 75 -15.59 50.06 -8.97
N GLU A 76 -14.98 49.76 -7.82
CA GLU A 76 -14.31 48.48 -7.57
C GLU A 76 -15.21 47.26 -7.81
N ALA A 77 -16.52 47.41 -7.57
CA ALA A 77 -17.53 46.38 -7.82
C ALA A 77 -17.82 46.13 -9.31
N GLU A 78 -17.58 47.12 -10.18
CA GLU A 78 -17.82 47.01 -11.63
C GLU A 78 -16.54 46.67 -12.41
N ALA A 79 -15.39 46.77 -11.77
CA ALA A 79 -14.08 46.65 -12.40
C ALA A 79 -13.84 45.29 -13.11
N PRO A 80 -14.25 44.12 -12.57
CA PRO A 80 -14.11 42.85 -13.29
C PRO A 80 -14.95 42.77 -14.57
N ARG A 81 -16.17 43.33 -14.55
CA ARG A 81 -17.04 43.40 -15.73
C ARG A 81 -16.43 44.28 -16.80
N ALA A 82 -16.03 45.51 -16.43
CA ALA A 82 -15.40 46.45 -17.35
C ALA A 82 -14.14 45.87 -18.00
N TRP A 83 -13.36 45.09 -17.24
CA TRP A 83 -12.18 44.41 -17.79
C TRP A 83 -12.54 43.30 -18.79
N LEU A 84 -13.53 42.47 -18.47
CA LEU A 84 -13.98 41.39 -19.36
C LEU A 84 -14.66 41.91 -20.65
N ASP A 85 -15.28 43.08 -20.60
CA ASP A 85 -15.86 43.74 -21.78
C ASP A 85 -14.76 44.22 -22.76
N ALA A 86 -13.54 44.47 -22.27
CA ALA A 86 -12.39 44.84 -23.10
C ALA A 86 -11.73 43.61 -23.78
N GLU A 87 -10.99 43.86 -24.87
CA GLU A 87 -10.16 42.83 -25.49
C GLU A 87 -9.02 42.40 -24.56
N ILE A 88 -8.95 41.10 -24.27
CA ILE A 88 -7.92 40.50 -23.43
C ILE A 88 -7.12 39.53 -24.30
N PRO A 89 -5.80 39.75 -24.49
CA PRO A 89 -4.97 38.83 -25.27
C PRO A 89 -5.07 37.39 -24.77
N GLY A 90 -5.31 36.44 -25.68
CA GLY A 90 -5.39 35.00 -25.35
C GLY A 90 -6.73 34.53 -24.77
N VAL A 91 -7.72 35.43 -24.63
CA VAL A 91 -9.07 35.11 -24.14
C VAL A 91 -10.11 35.54 -25.17
N ASP A 92 -10.80 34.58 -25.79
CA ASP A 92 -11.81 34.87 -26.81
C ASP A 92 -13.10 35.50 -26.23
N ALA A 93 -13.88 36.15 -27.11
CA ALA A 93 -15.08 36.87 -26.71
C ALA A 93 -16.16 35.98 -26.04
N LYS A 94 -16.24 34.69 -26.42
CA LYS A 94 -17.20 33.75 -25.82
C LYS A 94 -16.79 33.41 -24.38
N ALA A 95 -15.51 33.17 -24.16
CA ALA A 95 -14.95 32.96 -22.82
C ALA A 95 -15.14 34.21 -21.94
N ARG A 96 -14.87 35.41 -22.47
CA ARG A 96 -15.10 36.68 -21.75
C ARG A 96 -16.57 36.88 -21.37
N ALA A 97 -17.51 36.62 -22.28
CA ALA A 97 -18.95 36.72 -22.00
C ALA A 97 -19.40 35.76 -20.90
N ARG A 98 -18.96 34.49 -20.95
CA ARG A 98 -19.26 33.47 -19.94
C ARG A 98 -18.70 33.85 -18.56
N LEU A 99 -17.46 34.32 -18.51
CA LEU A 99 -16.84 34.82 -17.28
C LEU A 99 -17.59 36.03 -16.72
N GLY A 100 -18.11 36.91 -17.59
CA GLY A 100 -18.93 38.05 -17.19
C GLY A 100 -20.27 37.64 -16.56
N GLU A 101 -20.91 36.57 -17.06
CA GLU A 101 -22.08 35.94 -16.43
C GLU A 101 -21.76 35.38 -15.05
N HIS A 102 -20.66 34.63 -14.95
CA HIS A 102 -20.19 34.04 -13.69
C HIS A 102 -19.88 35.12 -12.64
N TRP A 103 -19.25 36.25 -13.04
CA TRP A 103 -19.02 37.39 -12.16
C TRP A 103 -20.33 38.03 -11.69
N ARG A 104 -21.30 38.26 -12.59
CA ARG A 104 -22.61 38.84 -12.22
C ARG A 104 -23.34 38.00 -11.17
N ALA A 105 -23.32 36.68 -11.34
CA ALA A 105 -23.90 35.77 -10.36
C ALA A 105 -23.18 35.86 -9.00
N LEU A 106 -21.84 35.97 -8.99
CA LEU A 106 -21.05 36.11 -7.77
C LEU A 106 -21.23 37.49 -7.08
N ALA A 107 -21.40 38.56 -7.85
CA ALA A 107 -21.62 39.90 -7.35
C ALA A 107 -23.00 40.05 -6.71
N ALA A 108 -24.02 39.35 -7.22
CA ALA A 108 -25.37 39.33 -6.66
C ALA A 108 -25.53 38.41 -5.43
N ALA A 109 -24.48 37.67 -5.04
CA ALA A 109 -24.54 36.63 -4.02
C ALA A 109 -24.93 37.09 -2.61
N ASP A 110 -24.90 38.40 -2.32
CA ASP A 110 -25.34 38.96 -1.03
C ASP A 110 -26.87 38.93 -0.87
N SER A 111 -27.61 38.85 -1.99
CA SER A 111 -29.08 38.79 -2.01
C SER A 111 -29.59 37.34 -2.16
N GLU A 112 -28.94 36.57 -3.03
CA GLU A 112 -29.24 35.16 -3.28
C GLU A 112 -27.94 34.43 -3.65
N PRO A 113 -27.42 33.52 -2.81
CA PRO A 113 -26.15 32.85 -3.09
C PRO A 113 -26.29 31.92 -4.31
N PRO A 114 -25.27 31.85 -5.19
CA PRO A 114 -25.29 30.92 -6.31
C PRO A 114 -25.39 29.48 -5.81
N ALA A 115 -26.08 28.63 -6.57
CA ALA A 115 -26.09 27.19 -6.29
C ALA A 115 -24.66 26.61 -6.30
N ASP A 116 -24.42 25.57 -5.51
CA ASP A 116 -23.09 24.96 -5.34
C ASP A 116 -22.44 24.58 -6.68
N GLY A 117 -23.21 23.99 -7.60
CA GLY A 117 -22.74 23.67 -8.95
C GLY A 117 -22.32 24.89 -9.77
N ALA A 118 -22.94 26.06 -9.54
CA ALA A 118 -22.56 27.31 -10.18
C ALA A 118 -21.24 27.86 -9.62
N LEU A 119 -20.98 27.71 -8.31
CA LEU A 119 -19.70 28.09 -7.71
C LEU A 119 -18.54 27.20 -8.19
N ILE A 120 -18.78 25.90 -8.35
CA ILE A 120 -17.81 24.96 -8.93
C ILE A 120 -17.50 25.34 -10.38
N ALA A 121 -18.54 25.59 -11.20
CA ALA A 121 -18.36 26.03 -12.58
C ALA A 121 -17.65 27.39 -12.68
N HIS A 122 -17.88 28.28 -11.70
CA HIS A 122 -17.18 29.55 -11.58
C HIS A 122 -15.69 29.34 -11.32
N ALA A 123 -15.32 28.53 -10.32
CA ALA A 123 -13.92 28.25 -9.97
C ALA A 123 -13.16 27.60 -11.14
N GLN A 124 -13.79 26.69 -11.87
CA GLN A 124 -13.22 26.08 -13.08
C GLN A 124 -12.94 27.13 -14.18
N ALA A 125 -13.90 28.01 -14.46
CA ALA A 125 -13.71 29.08 -15.44
C ALA A 125 -12.62 30.09 -15.01
N ALA A 126 -12.55 30.41 -13.72
CA ALA A 126 -11.50 31.24 -13.14
C ALA A 126 -10.11 30.60 -13.29
N ARG A 127 -10.00 29.27 -13.11
CA ARG A 127 -8.77 28.50 -13.31
C ARG A 127 -8.31 28.54 -14.76
N GLU A 128 -9.22 28.38 -15.71
CA GLU A 128 -8.92 28.49 -17.14
C GLU A 128 -8.44 29.89 -17.52
N LEU A 129 -9.07 30.94 -16.98
CA LEU A 129 -8.62 32.32 -17.17
C LEU A 129 -7.19 32.51 -16.63
N LEU A 130 -6.93 32.06 -15.40
CA LEU A 130 -5.62 32.17 -14.78
C LEU A 130 -4.53 31.48 -15.61
N GLN A 131 -4.80 30.28 -16.12
CA GLN A 131 -3.88 29.54 -16.99
C GLN A 131 -3.56 30.24 -18.32
N ARG A 132 -4.47 31.08 -18.81
CA ARG A 132 -4.26 31.88 -20.04
C ARG A 132 -3.50 33.17 -19.77
N ILE A 133 -3.74 33.82 -18.63
CA ILE A 133 -3.12 35.08 -18.25
C ILE A 133 -1.72 34.90 -17.64
N GLU A 134 -1.50 33.80 -16.91
CA GLU A 134 -0.21 33.52 -16.25
C GLU A 134 0.97 33.52 -17.22
N PRO A 135 0.91 32.91 -18.42
CA PRO A 135 1.99 33.00 -19.40
C PRO A 135 2.29 34.42 -19.89
N ILE A 136 1.28 35.29 -19.89
CA ILE A 136 1.37 36.66 -20.42
C ILE A 136 2.05 37.59 -19.42
N ILE A 137 1.67 37.52 -18.13
CA ILE A 137 2.26 38.33 -17.05
C ILE A 137 3.55 37.68 -16.52
N GLY A 138 3.49 36.38 -16.24
CA GLY A 138 4.55 35.59 -15.61
C GLY A 138 5.61 35.03 -16.56
N GLY A 139 5.41 35.07 -17.89
CA GLY A 139 6.27 34.33 -18.81
C GLY A 139 6.06 32.82 -18.67
N SER A 140 7.05 31.99 -19.04
CA SER A 140 6.89 30.52 -19.04
C SER A 140 6.17 30.02 -17.77
N PRO A 141 5.08 29.25 -17.92
CA PRO A 141 4.20 28.88 -16.80
C PRO A 141 5.03 28.27 -15.67
N LEU A 142 4.59 28.41 -14.41
CA LEU A 142 5.21 27.88 -13.18
C LEU A 142 5.26 26.33 -13.13
N ARG A 143 5.71 25.70 -14.22
CA ARG A 143 5.81 24.27 -14.48
C ARG A 143 7.04 23.64 -13.82
N THR A 144 7.50 24.18 -12.69
CA THR A 144 8.66 23.63 -11.97
C THR A 144 8.42 23.28 -10.51
N ARG A 145 7.25 23.61 -9.93
CA ARG A 145 6.94 23.17 -8.55
C ARG A 145 6.49 21.71 -8.47
N THR A 146 5.72 21.22 -9.44
CA THR A 146 5.30 19.81 -9.53
C THR A 146 6.42 18.86 -9.99
N ARG A 147 7.42 19.36 -10.73
CA ARG A 147 8.57 18.53 -11.14
C ARG A 147 9.53 18.26 -10.00
N ARG A 148 9.81 19.22 -9.11
CA ARG A 148 10.71 18.98 -7.96
C ARG A 148 10.16 17.95 -6.99
N THR A 149 8.85 17.97 -6.69
CA THR A 149 8.21 16.95 -5.85
C THR A 149 8.12 15.59 -6.53
N ALA A 150 7.91 15.54 -7.85
CA ALA A 150 7.91 14.30 -8.61
C ALA A 150 9.31 13.65 -8.70
N TRP A 151 10.38 14.44 -8.89
CA TRP A 151 11.74 13.92 -8.88
C TRP A 151 12.20 13.47 -7.49
N THR A 152 11.79 14.15 -6.41
CA THR A 152 12.07 13.67 -5.04
C THR A 152 11.26 12.42 -4.70
N ALA A 153 9.99 12.35 -5.09
CA ALA A 153 9.17 11.15 -4.89
C ALA A 153 9.71 9.96 -5.71
N LEU A 154 10.10 10.18 -6.96
CA LEU A 154 10.72 9.15 -7.80
C LEU A 154 12.10 8.73 -7.27
N ALA A 155 12.92 9.68 -6.79
CA ALA A 155 14.19 9.35 -6.15
C ALA A 155 13.97 8.57 -4.84
N LEU A 156 12.95 8.88 -4.05
CA LEU A 156 12.57 8.10 -2.86
C LEU A 156 12.07 6.70 -3.24
N VAL A 157 11.28 6.55 -4.30
CA VAL A 157 10.85 5.24 -4.80
C VAL A 157 12.04 4.43 -5.35
N ILE A 158 12.99 5.07 -6.02
CA ILE A 158 14.20 4.39 -6.50
C ILE A 158 15.15 4.03 -5.34
N LEU A 159 15.24 4.90 -4.32
CA LEU A 159 16.14 4.69 -3.18
C LEU A 159 15.56 3.69 -2.17
N PHE A 160 14.28 3.80 -1.85
CA PHE A 160 13.61 2.98 -0.85
C PHE A 160 12.78 1.84 -1.44
N GLY A 161 12.41 1.87 -2.72
CA GLY A 161 11.69 0.77 -3.37
C GLY A 161 12.46 -0.55 -3.37
N PRO A 162 13.78 -0.58 -3.64
CA PRO A 162 14.59 -1.79 -3.50
C PRO A 162 14.63 -2.29 -2.04
N LEU A 163 14.69 -1.39 -1.06
CA LEU A 163 14.70 -1.76 0.36
C LEU A 163 13.33 -2.27 0.82
N LEU A 164 12.24 -1.64 0.41
CA LEU A 164 10.86 -2.10 0.66
C LEU A 164 10.61 -3.45 -0.02
N GLY A 165 11.09 -3.63 -1.26
CA GLY A 165 11.05 -4.91 -1.95
C GLY A 165 11.88 -5.97 -1.24
N TYR A 166 13.09 -5.62 -0.80
CA TYR A 166 13.96 -6.51 -0.03
C TYR A 166 13.30 -6.93 1.29
N VAL A 167 12.77 -6.00 2.09
CA VAL A 167 12.08 -6.30 3.35
C VAL A 167 10.81 -7.12 3.11
N ALA A 168 10.04 -6.84 2.06
CA ALA A 168 8.86 -7.64 1.72
C ALA A 168 9.20 -9.05 1.22
N LEU A 169 10.40 -9.26 0.65
CA LEU A 169 10.91 -10.56 0.21
C LEU A 169 11.65 -11.32 1.32
N HIS A 170 12.08 -10.62 2.37
CA HIS A 170 12.84 -11.19 3.49
C HIS A 170 12.12 -10.94 4.81
N THR A 171 10.80 -11.12 4.82
CA THR A 171 10.08 -11.25 6.10
C THR A 171 10.56 -12.55 6.72
N GLU A 172 11.38 -12.46 7.77
CA GLU A 172 11.82 -13.61 8.55
C GLU A 172 10.60 -14.42 9.00
N VAL A 173 10.66 -15.74 8.85
CA VAL A 173 9.62 -16.63 9.34
C VAL A 173 9.50 -16.46 10.86
N GLU A 174 8.32 -16.06 11.34
CA GLU A 174 8.09 -15.78 12.75
C GLU A 174 8.27 -17.03 13.63
N GLY A 175 8.76 -16.84 14.85
CA GLY A 175 8.93 -17.90 15.85
C GLY A 175 10.36 -18.41 16.01
N GLU A 176 10.54 -19.38 16.90
CA GLU A 176 11.84 -19.99 17.20
C GLU A 176 11.71 -21.52 17.24
N GLY A 177 12.76 -22.20 16.78
CA GLY A 177 12.87 -23.66 16.89
C GLY A 177 13.24 -24.34 15.58
N PRO A 178 13.43 -25.68 15.64
CA PRO A 178 13.90 -26.45 14.50
C PRO A 178 12.78 -26.93 13.59
N TRP A 179 11.51 -26.78 13.97
CA TRP A 179 10.38 -27.13 13.13
C TRP A 179 9.94 -25.96 12.28
N ARG A 180 9.80 -26.19 10.97
CA ARG A 180 9.07 -25.33 10.07
C ARG A 180 7.61 -25.76 10.08
N VAL A 181 6.70 -24.84 10.39
CA VAL A 181 5.27 -25.14 10.55
C VAL A 181 4.48 -24.34 9.54
N ALA A 182 3.78 -25.01 8.64
CA ALA A 182 2.93 -24.41 7.62
C ALA A 182 1.46 -24.64 7.97
N TYR A 183 0.75 -23.57 8.33
CA TYR A 183 -0.68 -23.58 8.66
C TYR A 183 -1.51 -23.25 7.42
N HIS A 184 -2.46 -24.11 7.08
CA HIS A 184 -3.35 -23.99 5.93
C HIS A 184 -4.82 -23.83 6.37
N SER A 185 -5.55 -22.92 5.74
CA SER A 185 -6.97 -22.64 6.02
C SER A 185 -7.94 -23.60 5.30
N ASP A 186 -7.48 -24.80 4.98
CA ASP A 186 -8.23 -25.91 4.41
C ASP A 186 -7.71 -27.23 5.01
N ARG A 187 -8.40 -28.35 4.76
CA ARG A 187 -8.05 -29.67 5.34
C ARG A 187 -7.05 -30.48 4.53
N LYS A 188 -6.64 -30.02 3.36
CA LYS A 188 -5.91 -30.80 2.35
C LYS A 188 -4.50 -30.28 2.12
N LEU A 189 -4.06 -29.28 2.88
CA LEU A 189 -2.76 -28.60 2.70
C LEU A 189 -2.64 -27.90 1.32
N GLU A 190 -3.76 -27.47 0.73
CA GLU A 190 -3.81 -26.90 -0.63
C GLU A 190 -3.79 -25.36 -0.63
N SER A 191 -4.29 -24.72 0.43
CA SER A 191 -4.32 -23.26 0.55
C SER A 191 -2.92 -22.69 0.77
N ARG A 192 -2.76 -21.39 0.51
CA ARG A 192 -1.49 -20.71 0.79
C ARG A 192 -1.22 -20.74 2.30
N PRO A 193 -0.08 -21.30 2.75
CA PRO A 193 0.18 -21.43 4.17
C PRO A 193 0.68 -20.13 4.80
N ILE A 194 0.45 -20.01 6.11
CA ILE A 194 1.21 -19.13 7.01
C ILE A 194 2.32 -19.98 7.62
N VAL A 195 3.57 -19.56 7.43
CA VAL A 195 4.74 -20.33 7.88
C VAL A 195 5.29 -19.70 9.17
N GLN A 196 5.57 -20.55 10.16
CA GLN A 196 6.20 -20.18 11.43
C GLN A 196 7.28 -21.19 11.82
N ARG A 197 8.03 -20.89 12.88
CA ARG A 197 9.00 -21.77 13.52
C ARG A 197 8.55 -22.15 14.91
N GLU A 198 8.72 -23.43 15.25
CA GLU A 198 8.30 -23.94 16.55
C GLU A 198 9.34 -24.88 17.18
N PRO A 199 9.41 -24.95 18.52
CA PRO A 199 10.35 -25.82 19.22
C PRO A 199 9.95 -27.30 19.14
N HIS A 200 8.66 -27.60 19.20
CA HIS A 200 8.12 -28.96 19.27
C HIS A 200 6.67 -29.02 18.76
N ILE A 201 6.21 -30.22 18.42
CA ILE A 201 4.80 -30.47 18.07
C ILE A 201 4.08 -31.00 19.32
N ASP A 202 3.46 -30.10 20.09
CA ASP A 202 2.67 -30.41 21.29
C ASP A 202 1.58 -29.34 21.47
N HIS A 203 0.52 -29.47 20.68
CA HIS A 203 -0.57 -28.50 20.59
C HIS A 203 -1.88 -29.07 21.13
N ASP A 204 -2.56 -28.26 21.94
CA ASP A 204 -3.94 -28.47 22.36
C ASP A 204 -4.69 -27.14 22.15
N TRP A 205 -5.22 -26.96 20.95
CA TRP A 205 -5.99 -25.76 20.59
C TRP A 205 -7.42 -25.84 21.12
N ASN A 206 -7.85 -26.99 21.63
CA ASN A 206 -9.23 -27.24 22.00
C ASN A 206 -10.18 -26.80 20.88
N LYS A 207 -11.03 -25.78 21.07
CA LYS A 207 -11.95 -25.27 20.03
C LYS A 207 -11.50 -23.94 19.43
N ASP A 208 -10.32 -23.46 19.79
CA ASP A 208 -9.78 -22.20 19.33
C ASP A 208 -9.01 -22.38 18.03
N ALA A 209 -8.77 -21.26 17.33
CA ALA A 209 -7.94 -21.26 16.14
C ALA A 209 -6.45 -21.34 16.50
N PRO A 210 -5.61 -22.03 15.69
CA PRO A 210 -4.18 -22.06 15.92
C PRO A 210 -3.52 -20.68 15.74
N LEU A 211 -4.07 -19.86 14.83
CA LEU A 211 -3.63 -18.50 14.51
C LEU A 211 -4.84 -17.65 14.14
N GLU A 212 -4.77 -16.33 14.31
CA GLU A 212 -5.87 -15.40 14.01
C GLU A 212 -6.38 -15.50 12.55
N ALA A 213 -5.47 -15.73 11.60
CA ALA A 213 -5.77 -15.81 10.19
C ALA A 213 -6.16 -17.23 9.70
N VAL A 214 -6.20 -18.21 10.61
CA VAL A 214 -6.58 -19.61 10.33
C VAL A 214 -7.93 -19.87 11.00
N PRO A 215 -8.90 -20.54 10.35
CA PRO A 215 -10.16 -20.86 10.99
C PRO A 215 -9.97 -21.89 12.13
N PRO A 216 -10.84 -21.88 13.15
CA PRO A 216 -10.79 -22.87 14.25
C PRO A 216 -11.14 -24.29 13.82
N ASP A 217 -11.87 -24.43 12.71
CA ASP A 217 -12.26 -25.71 12.13
C ASP A 217 -11.75 -25.80 10.68
N LYS A 218 -11.62 -27.03 10.18
CA LYS A 218 -11.28 -27.32 8.77
C LYS A 218 -9.94 -26.73 8.31
N PHE A 219 -8.94 -26.74 9.19
CA PHE A 219 -7.57 -26.36 8.87
C PHE A 219 -6.66 -27.59 8.79
N SER A 220 -5.45 -27.39 8.30
CA SER A 220 -4.40 -28.41 8.28
C SER A 220 -3.03 -27.79 8.53
N VAL A 221 -2.10 -28.60 9.02
CA VAL A 221 -0.77 -28.14 9.39
C VAL A 221 0.26 -29.15 8.90
N ARG A 222 1.34 -28.65 8.29
CA ARG A 222 2.51 -29.43 7.92
C ARG A 222 3.71 -28.97 8.74
N PHE A 223 4.36 -29.92 9.41
CA PHE A 223 5.55 -29.73 10.19
C PHE A 223 6.72 -30.41 9.48
N ASP A 224 7.80 -29.68 9.22
CA ASP A 224 9.01 -30.21 8.59
C ASP A 224 10.24 -29.91 9.48
N THR A 225 11.12 -30.88 9.66
CA THR A 225 12.43 -30.70 10.29
C THR A 225 13.45 -31.69 9.75
N CYS A 226 14.73 -31.47 10.05
CA CYS A 226 15.83 -32.38 9.68
C CYS A 226 16.44 -33.01 10.93
N LEU A 227 16.29 -34.33 11.06
CA LEU A 227 16.75 -35.13 12.19
C LEU A 227 18.13 -35.74 11.92
N ARG A 228 19.09 -35.49 12.80
CA ARG A 228 20.43 -36.08 12.76
C ARG A 228 20.52 -37.37 13.58
N ILE A 229 20.82 -38.46 12.89
CA ILE A 229 21.11 -39.78 13.46
C ILE A 229 22.64 -39.97 13.48
N ASP A 230 23.17 -40.31 14.66
CA ASP A 230 24.62 -40.48 14.86
C ASP A 230 25.06 -41.93 14.70
N GLU A 231 24.20 -42.87 15.10
CA GLU A 231 24.45 -44.31 15.06
C GLU A 231 23.24 -44.99 14.44
N ALA A 232 23.47 -46.02 13.63
CA ALA A 232 22.40 -46.77 13.01
C ALA A 232 21.53 -47.46 14.08
N GLY A 233 20.20 -47.40 13.91
CA GLY A 233 19.31 -48.05 14.87
C GLY A 233 17.84 -47.79 14.63
N PRO A 234 16.97 -48.54 15.33
CA PRO A 234 15.54 -48.30 15.29
C PRO A 234 15.17 -46.99 16.00
N VAL A 235 14.39 -46.15 15.32
CA VAL A 235 13.76 -44.97 15.91
C VAL A 235 12.26 -45.21 15.99
N ALA A 236 11.72 -45.14 17.21
CA ALA A 236 10.29 -45.32 17.45
C ALA A 236 9.57 -43.97 17.40
N PHE A 237 8.76 -43.74 16.37
CA PHE A 237 7.93 -42.56 16.19
C PHE A 237 6.51 -42.79 16.71
N GLN A 238 5.92 -41.75 17.29
CA GLN A 238 4.54 -41.76 17.75
C GLN A 238 3.87 -40.41 17.46
N VAL A 239 2.63 -40.47 16.97
CA VAL A 239 1.76 -39.30 16.82
C VAL A 239 0.43 -39.58 17.50
N ASN A 240 -0.14 -38.55 18.13
CA ASN A 240 -1.50 -38.56 18.65
C ASN A 240 -2.16 -37.24 18.29
N ALA A 241 -3.21 -37.30 17.49
CA ALA A 241 -3.93 -36.14 17.03
C ALA A 241 -5.44 -36.35 17.09
N ASN A 242 -6.17 -35.25 17.14
CA ASN A 242 -7.58 -35.16 16.85
C ASN A 242 -7.73 -33.96 15.90
N ASP A 243 -8.11 -34.09 14.63
CA ASP A 243 -8.53 -35.30 13.90
C ASP A 243 -7.40 -36.19 13.35
N GLY A 244 -6.92 -35.96 12.12
CA GLY A 244 -6.12 -36.91 11.34
C GLY A 244 -4.66 -36.51 11.27
N ALA A 245 -3.76 -37.49 11.24
CA ALA A 245 -2.33 -37.23 11.15
C ALA A 245 -1.58 -38.31 10.37
N ARG A 246 -0.47 -37.93 9.74
CA ARG A 246 0.45 -38.84 9.07
C ARG A 246 1.90 -38.37 9.25
N VAL A 247 2.82 -39.32 9.26
CA VAL A 247 4.26 -39.09 9.47
C VAL A 247 5.02 -39.71 8.31
N PHE A 248 5.97 -38.95 7.77
CA PHE A 248 6.89 -39.37 6.73
C PHE A 248 8.33 -39.22 7.20
N ILE A 249 9.17 -40.18 6.83
CA ILE A 249 10.62 -40.13 7.01
C ILE A 249 11.25 -40.28 5.62
N ASP A 250 12.07 -39.31 5.22
CA ASP A 250 12.68 -39.25 3.87
C ASP A 250 11.67 -39.43 2.73
N GLY A 251 10.47 -38.87 2.91
CA GLY A 251 9.36 -38.94 1.95
C GLY A 251 8.55 -40.24 2.00
N GLU A 252 8.98 -41.27 2.73
CA GLU A 252 8.23 -42.52 2.92
C GLU A 252 7.22 -42.39 4.06
N SER A 253 5.96 -42.74 3.83
CA SER A 253 4.93 -42.71 4.87
C SER A 253 5.11 -43.88 5.84
N VAL A 254 5.45 -43.58 7.09
CA VAL A 254 5.67 -44.59 8.14
C VAL A 254 4.50 -44.70 9.11
N ILE A 255 3.71 -43.64 9.24
CA ILE A 255 2.42 -43.64 9.97
C ILE A 255 1.40 -42.97 9.07
N ASP A 256 0.31 -43.66 8.74
CA ASP A 256 -0.84 -43.07 8.06
C ASP A 256 -2.11 -43.29 8.88
N ALA A 257 -2.51 -42.26 9.62
CA ALA A 257 -3.74 -42.19 10.39
C ALA A 257 -4.60 -40.99 9.93
N TRP A 258 -4.55 -40.69 8.62
CA TRP A 258 -5.26 -39.56 8.01
C TRP A 258 -6.77 -39.77 8.06
N GLU A 259 -7.23 -40.92 7.59
CA GLU A 259 -8.64 -41.30 7.68
C GLU A 259 -8.93 -42.14 8.93
N ARG A 260 -10.22 -42.32 9.23
CA ARG A 260 -10.62 -43.19 10.34
C ARG A 260 -10.37 -44.64 9.91
N ASP A 261 -9.58 -45.36 10.70
CA ASP A 261 -9.38 -46.80 10.52
C ASP A 261 -10.73 -47.53 10.72
N GLU A 262 -11.13 -48.35 9.75
CA GLU A 262 -12.40 -49.07 9.79
C GLU A 262 -12.47 -50.14 10.89
N LYS A 263 -11.33 -50.77 11.20
CA LYS A 263 -11.20 -51.87 12.17
C LYS A 263 -11.06 -51.36 13.60
N THR A 264 -10.17 -50.39 13.81
CA THR A 264 -9.87 -49.85 15.14
C THR A 264 -10.77 -48.67 15.52
N ARG A 265 -11.44 -48.06 14.53
CA ARG A 265 -12.23 -46.82 14.66
C ARG A 265 -11.41 -45.62 15.16
N LYS A 266 -10.09 -45.75 15.28
CA LYS A 266 -9.17 -44.68 15.67
C LYS A 266 -8.85 -43.81 14.45
N ARG A 267 -8.48 -42.57 14.71
CA ARG A 267 -7.99 -41.57 13.75
C ARG A 267 -6.88 -40.79 14.45
N GLY A 268 -5.89 -40.28 13.72
CA GLY A 268 -4.90 -39.34 14.25
C GLY A 268 -3.83 -39.91 15.16
N SER A 269 -3.97 -41.16 15.61
CA SER A 269 -2.99 -41.82 16.47
C SER A 269 -2.31 -42.99 15.77
N GLY A 270 -0.99 -43.04 15.84
CA GLY A 270 -0.19 -44.13 15.31
C GLY A 270 1.22 -44.16 15.90
N ALA A 271 1.88 -45.30 15.73
CA ALA A 271 3.27 -45.49 16.10
C ALA A 271 3.96 -46.41 15.09
N ALA A 272 5.23 -46.16 14.82
CA ALA A 272 6.05 -46.96 13.90
C ALA A 272 7.50 -46.98 14.40
N GLU A 273 8.20 -48.08 14.15
CA GLU A 273 9.63 -48.21 14.41
C GLU A 273 10.35 -48.31 13.07
N VAL A 274 11.29 -47.40 12.83
CA VAL A 274 11.98 -47.25 11.54
C VAL A 274 13.48 -47.39 11.77
N PRO A 275 14.17 -48.34 11.13
CA PRO A 275 15.63 -48.39 11.17
C PRO A 275 16.20 -47.23 10.35
N LEU A 276 16.98 -46.36 10.98
CA LEU A 276 17.67 -45.25 10.31
C LEU A 276 19.18 -45.46 10.37
N GLU A 277 19.84 -45.09 9.27
CA GLU A 277 21.30 -45.07 9.16
C GLU A 277 21.86 -43.75 9.73
N PRO A 278 23.18 -43.63 10.00
CA PRO A 278 23.77 -42.36 10.37
C PRO A 278 23.63 -41.32 9.25
N GLY A 279 23.20 -40.11 9.59
CA GLY A 279 22.97 -39.05 8.61
C GLY A 279 21.86 -38.07 9.00
N VAL A 280 21.48 -37.23 8.05
CA VAL A 280 20.37 -36.29 8.17
C VAL A 280 19.16 -36.84 7.43
N HIS A 281 18.07 -37.03 8.17
CA HIS A 281 16.79 -37.54 7.69
C HIS A 281 15.73 -36.46 7.75
N HIS A 282 14.92 -36.36 6.71
CA HIS A 282 13.78 -35.45 6.71
C HIS A 282 12.63 -36.07 7.49
N VAL A 283 12.08 -35.32 8.45
CA VAL A 283 10.88 -35.71 9.20
C VAL A 283 9.76 -34.75 8.84
N ARG A 284 8.68 -35.29 8.30
CA ARG A 284 7.45 -34.56 8.01
C ARG A 284 6.30 -35.12 8.81
N VAL A 285 5.58 -34.26 9.51
CA VAL A 285 4.32 -34.59 10.18
C VAL A 285 3.24 -33.74 9.57
N GLU A 286 2.14 -34.35 9.17
CA GLU A 286 0.99 -33.64 8.65
C GLU A 286 -0.23 -33.92 9.51
N TYR A 287 -1.08 -32.91 9.63
CA TYR A 287 -2.25 -32.89 10.48
C TYR A 287 -3.41 -32.21 9.77
N PHE A 288 -4.64 -32.65 10.03
CA PHE A 288 -5.82 -31.82 9.77
C PHE A 288 -6.81 -31.89 10.92
N GLU A 289 -7.55 -30.80 11.07
CA GLU A 289 -8.74 -30.72 11.88
C GLU A 289 -9.99 -30.69 11.00
N SER A 290 -11.05 -31.43 11.35
CA SER A 290 -12.34 -31.29 10.68
C SER A 290 -13.26 -30.33 11.41
N LEU A 291 -13.71 -30.71 12.62
CA LEU A 291 -14.67 -29.97 13.43
C LEU A 291 -14.47 -30.31 14.91
N GLY A 292 -14.42 -29.30 15.76
CA GLY A 292 -14.52 -29.47 17.21
C GLY A 292 -13.20 -29.30 17.93
N VAL A 293 -12.70 -30.37 18.55
CA VAL A 293 -11.51 -30.29 19.42
C VAL A 293 -10.27 -30.62 18.61
N ALA A 294 -9.35 -29.67 18.48
CA ALA A 294 -8.12 -29.80 17.74
C ALA A 294 -6.92 -29.99 18.68
N SER A 295 -6.18 -31.07 18.49
CA SER A 295 -4.90 -31.29 19.18
C SER A 295 -3.97 -32.20 18.39
N ILE A 296 -2.66 -32.01 18.58
CA ILE A 296 -1.62 -32.90 18.03
C ILE A 296 -0.40 -32.92 18.92
N LYS A 297 0.14 -34.12 19.13
CA LYS A 297 1.42 -34.36 19.78
C LYS A 297 2.23 -35.36 18.98
N PHE A 298 3.49 -35.02 18.70
CA PHE A 298 4.45 -35.93 18.08
C PHE A 298 5.65 -36.15 18.98
N SER A 299 6.09 -37.40 19.06
CA SER A 299 7.22 -37.82 19.89
C SER A 299 7.99 -38.93 19.20
N ALA A 300 9.26 -39.09 19.58
CA ALA A 300 10.07 -40.21 19.15
C ALA A 300 10.99 -40.71 20.28
N SER A 301 11.51 -41.91 20.12
CA SER A 301 12.63 -42.43 20.91
C SER A 301 13.76 -42.85 19.98
N LEU A 302 14.94 -42.29 20.23
CA LEU A 302 16.19 -42.57 19.52
C LEU A 302 17.01 -43.69 20.19
N ASP A 303 16.62 -44.09 21.40
CA ASP A 303 17.38 -44.95 22.32
C ASP A 303 16.58 -46.15 22.83
N GLY A 304 15.39 -46.40 22.27
CA GLY A 304 14.45 -47.45 22.70
C GLY A 304 13.72 -47.16 24.01
N ALA A 305 13.89 -45.98 24.60
CA ALA A 305 13.08 -45.52 25.73
C ALA A 305 11.64 -45.14 25.32
N VAL A 306 10.86 -44.64 26.28
CA VAL A 306 9.50 -44.12 25.99
C VAL A 306 9.63 -42.89 25.06
N PRO A 307 8.85 -42.81 23.95
CA PRO A 307 8.87 -41.66 23.06
C PRO A 307 8.61 -40.32 23.77
N LYS A 308 9.44 -39.33 23.47
CA LYS A 308 9.39 -37.96 24.00
C LYS A 308 9.52 -36.95 22.86
N PRO A 309 9.27 -35.63 23.09
CA PRO A 309 9.66 -34.63 22.10
C PRO A 309 11.11 -34.83 21.67
N LEU A 310 11.34 -34.77 20.35
CA LEU A 310 12.69 -34.94 19.79
C LEU A 310 13.62 -33.85 20.35
N PRO A 311 14.85 -34.21 20.77
CA PRO A 311 15.75 -33.26 21.42
C PRO A 311 16.31 -32.27 20.38
N HIS A 312 16.34 -30.98 20.73
CA HIS A 312 16.66 -29.91 19.77
C HIS A 312 18.09 -30.01 19.21
N ASP A 313 19.04 -30.61 19.92
CA ASP A 313 20.42 -30.82 19.47
C ASP A 313 20.55 -31.87 18.35
N ARG A 314 19.47 -32.62 18.10
CA ARG A 314 19.32 -33.55 16.97
C ARG A 314 18.49 -32.98 15.84
N LEU A 315 17.89 -31.80 15.98
CA LEU A 315 17.03 -31.22 14.97
C LEU A 315 17.64 -29.96 14.37
N THR A 316 17.50 -29.82 13.06
CA THR A 316 17.91 -28.62 12.33
C THR A 316 16.73 -28.06 11.54
N TYR A 317 16.60 -26.74 11.55
CA TYR A 317 15.61 -26.03 10.76
C TYR A 317 15.90 -26.21 9.25
N PRO A 318 14.93 -26.68 8.44
CA PRO A 318 15.19 -27.02 7.03
C PRO A 318 15.38 -25.81 6.11
N GLY A 319 15.06 -24.59 6.59
CA GLY A 319 15.11 -23.35 5.83
C GLY A 319 13.73 -22.77 5.55
N ASP A 320 13.70 -21.47 5.20
CA ASP A 320 12.45 -20.74 4.93
C ASP A 320 11.80 -21.25 3.64
N ASP A 321 12.62 -21.43 2.60
CA ASP A 321 12.29 -22.01 1.31
C ASP A 321 12.57 -23.52 1.32
N LEU A 322 11.53 -24.32 1.57
CA LEU A 322 11.62 -25.77 1.56
C LEU A 322 11.68 -26.26 0.10
N ASP A 323 12.80 -26.85 -0.31
CA ASP A 323 12.87 -27.64 -1.54
C ASP A 323 12.07 -28.94 -1.33
N GLU A 324 10.99 -29.15 -2.08
CA GLU A 324 10.15 -30.34 -1.88
C GLU A 324 10.82 -31.64 -2.34
N ASP A 325 11.78 -31.56 -3.25
CA ASP A 325 12.55 -32.72 -3.74
C ASP A 325 13.69 -33.07 -2.78
N ASP A 326 14.26 -32.08 -2.09
CA ASP A 326 15.27 -32.28 -1.04
C ASP A 326 15.11 -31.34 0.17
N PRO A 327 14.16 -31.64 1.08
CA PRO A 327 13.81 -30.75 2.20
C PRO A 327 14.95 -30.45 3.18
N CYS A 328 16.02 -31.23 3.17
CA CYS A 328 17.19 -31.05 4.03
C CYS A 328 18.46 -30.64 3.27
N ALA A 329 18.36 -30.23 2.00
CA ALA A 329 19.50 -29.82 1.18
C ALA A 329 20.36 -28.73 1.84
N ALA A 330 19.73 -27.78 2.52
CA ALA A 330 20.41 -26.64 3.16
C ALA A 330 21.24 -27.03 4.40
N VAL A 331 21.07 -28.24 4.93
CA VAL A 331 21.62 -28.66 6.23
C VAL A 331 22.46 -29.95 6.17
N ARG A 332 22.62 -30.53 4.97
CA ARG A 332 23.51 -31.68 4.73
C ARG A 332 24.97 -31.28 4.58
#